data_AF-J7LC80-F1
#
_entry.id   AF-J7LC80-F1
#
_cell.length_a   1.000
_cell.length_b   1.000
_cell.length_c   1.000
_cell.angle_alpha   90.00
_cell.angle_beta   90.00
_cell.angle_gamma   90.00
#
_symmetry.space_group_name_H-M   'P 1'
#
loop_
_entity.id
_entity.type
_entity.pdbx_description
1 polymer ?
#
loop_
_entity_poly.entity_id
_entity_poly.type
_entity_poly.pdbx_seq_one_letter_code
_entity_poly.pdbx_strand_id
1 'polypeptide(L)'
;MSLLNEQIDVRSTDGGNPAQFIWRGHTFRVRRIIGDWPARAEAPGVPATRIHLLRVSAESESGEPSIIDISRDDASDRWTMRRQWN
;
A
#
# COMPACT_ATOMS: atom_id res chain seq x y z
N MET A 1 -15.05 7.21 8.77
CA MET A 1 -13.88 6.55 8.15
C MET A 1 -14.38 5.64 7.04
N SER A 2 -13.76 5.67 5.87
CA SER A 2 -14.22 4.92 4.70
C SER A 2 -13.10 4.02 4.17
N LEU A 3 -13.48 2.83 3.69
CA LEU A 3 -12.59 1.99 2.88
C LEU A 3 -12.38 2.68 1.52
N LEU A 4 -11.13 2.89 1.15
CA LEU A 4 -10.73 3.44 -0.15
C LEU A 4 -10.34 2.31 -1.09
N ASN A 5 -10.44 2.56 -2.40
CA ASN A 5 -9.86 1.71 -3.45
C ASN A 5 -9.25 2.57 -4.54
N GLU A 6 -8.55 3.62 -4.12
CA GLU A 6 -7.98 4.63 -5.01
C GLU A 6 -6.59 4.19 -5.43
N GLN A 7 -6.29 4.30 -6.71
CA GLN A 7 -4.96 3.97 -7.20
C GLN A 7 -3.92 4.95 -6.63
N ILE A 8 -2.78 4.41 -6.26
CA ILE A 8 -1.58 5.19 -5.91
C ILE A 8 -0.51 4.93 -6.94
N ASP A 9 0.37 5.90 -7.09
CA ASP A 9 1.50 5.83 -8.00
C ASP A 9 2.78 5.60 -7.19
N VAL A 10 3.25 4.35 -7.13
CA VAL A 10 4.48 3.99 -6.43
C VAL A 10 5.67 4.44 -7.27
N ARG A 11 6.44 5.38 -6.73
CA ARG A 11 7.57 6.01 -7.44
C ARG A 11 8.89 5.30 -7.19
N SER A 12 9.03 4.65 -6.04
CA SER A 12 10.22 3.87 -5.72
C SER A 12 9.90 2.75 -4.75
N THR A 13 10.70 1.69 -4.82
CA THR A 13 10.64 0.54 -3.94
C THR A 13 12.01 0.28 -3.30
N ASP A 14 11.99 -0.34 -2.13
CA ASP A 14 13.14 -0.85 -1.41
C ASP A 14 12.86 -2.31 -1.03
N GLY A 15 13.70 -3.24 -1.51
CA GLY A 15 13.49 -4.69 -1.30
C GLY A 15 12.13 -5.21 -1.79
N GLY A 16 11.53 -4.58 -2.81
CA GLY A 16 10.20 -4.93 -3.33
C GLY A 16 9.02 -4.29 -2.58
N ASN A 17 9.27 -3.54 -1.51
CA ASN A 17 8.27 -2.79 -0.77
C ASN A 17 8.27 -1.31 -1.17
N PRO A 18 7.14 -0.58 -1.08
CA PRO A 18 7.08 0.81 -1.48
C PRO A 18 7.89 1.68 -0.52
N ALA A 19 8.77 2.52 -1.09
CA ALA A 19 9.56 3.50 -0.36
C ALA A 19 8.99 4.92 -0.54
N GLN A 20 8.37 5.20 -1.68
CA GLN A 20 7.69 6.46 -1.98
C GLN A 20 6.50 6.24 -2.92
N PHE A 21 5.41 6.95 -2.69
CA PHE A 21 4.25 6.96 -3.59
C PHE A 21 3.55 8.32 -3.61
N ILE A 22 2.76 8.55 -4.66
CA ILE A 22 1.89 9.71 -4.81
C ILE A 22 0.44 9.28 -4.64
N TRP A 23 -0.32 10.02 -3.84
CA TRP A 23 -1.76 9.84 -3.70
C TRP A 23 -2.45 11.21 -3.62
N ARG A 24 -3.47 11.41 -4.47
CA ARG A 24 -4.20 12.68 -4.61
C ARG A 24 -3.31 13.92 -4.80
N GLY A 25 -2.20 13.76 -5.51
CA GLY A 25 -1.24 14.83 -5.79
C GLY A 25 -0.22 15.08 -4.68
N HIS A 26 -0.32 14.38 -3.54
CA HIS A 26 0.65 14.49 -2.45
C HIS A 26 1.65 13.36 -2.47
N THR A 27 2.92 13.70 -2.24
CA THR A 27 3.99 12.71 -2.10
C THR A 27 4.04 12.21 -0.66
N PHE A 28 4.10 10.88 -0.50
CA PHE A 28 4.31 10.21 0.78
C PHE A 28 5.61 9.41 0.74
N ARG A 29 6.46 9.61 1.74
CA ARG A 29 7.66 8.81 1.97
C ARG A 29 7.37 7.77 3.03
N VAL A 30 7.54 6.49 2.70
CA VAL A 30 7.42 5.40 3.66
C VAL A 30 8.61 5.46 4.62
N ARG A 31 8.31 5.53 5.91
CA ARG A 31 9.29 5.51 6.99
C ARG A 31 9.51 4.10 7.51
N ARG A 32 8.43 3.31 7.61
CA ARG A 32 8.48 1.94 8.12
C ARG A 32 7.26 1.14 7.68
N ILE A 33 7.45 -0.15 7.39
CA ILE A 33 6.35 -1.12 7.31
C ILE A 33 6.05 -1.60 8.72
N ILE A 34 4.81 -1.41 9.16
CA ILE A 34 4.35 -1.76 10.51
C ILE A 34 3.30 -2.89 10.50
N GLY A 35 2.88 -3.34 9.32
CA GLY A 35 2.08 -4.54 9.12
C GLY A 35 2.25 -5.08 7.71
N ASP A 36 2.33 -6.39 7.59
CA ASP A 36 2.54 -7.10 6.33
C ASP A 36 1.63 -8.33 6.30
N TRP A 37 0.72 -8.36 5.32
CA TRP A 37 -0.19 -9.47 5.06
C TRP A 37 -0.03 -9.90 3.60
N PRO A 38 0.89 -10.85 3.33
CA PRO A 38 1.17 -11.30 1.96
C PRO A 38 -0.05 -11.92 1.32
N ALA A 39 -0.13 -11.81 -0.01
CA ALA A 39 -1.11 -12.53 -0.80
C ALA A 39 -0.97 -14.03 -0.52
N ARG A 40 -2.06 -14.67 -0.06
CA ARG A 40 -2.03 -16.12 0.16
C ARG A 40 -2.18 -16.85 -1.16
N ALA A 41 -1.25 -17.75 -1.46
CA ALA A 41 -1.47 -18.79 -2.44
C ALA A 41 -2.59 -19.71 -1.94
N GLU A 42 -3.60 -19.96 -2.78
CA GLU A 42 -4.79 -20.68 -2.33
C GLU A 42 -4.64 -22.20 -2.34
N ALA A 43 -5.46 -22.83 -1.50
CA ALA A 43 -5.80 -24.24 -1.60
C ALA A 43 -6.56 -24.53 -2.92
N PRO A 44 -6.55 -25.78 -3.43
CA PRO A 44 -7.16 -26.11 -4.71
C PRO A 44 -8.66 -25.76 -4.76
N GLY A 45 -9.08 -25.02 -5.79
CA GLY A 45 -10.49 -24.78 -6.12
C GLY A 45 -11.08 -23.43 -5.69
N VAL A 46 -10.32 -22.55 -5.04
CA VAL A 46 -10.74 -21.16 -4.80
C VAL A 46 -10.04 -20.24 -5.83
N PRO A 47 -10.64 -19.12 -6.26
CA PRO A 47 -9.96 -18.13 -7.09
C PRO A 47 -9.02 -17.25 -6.27
N ALA A 48 -7.70 -17.39 -6.51
CA ALA A 48 -6.64 -16.66 -5.82
C ALA A 48 -6.89 -15.16 -5.72
N THR A 49 -7.22 -14.67 -4.52
CA THR A 49 -7.09 -13.24 -4.22
C THR A 49 -5.61 -12.91 -4.03
N ARG A 50 -4.96 -12.45 -5.10
CA ARG A 50 -3.53 -12.09 -5.12
C ARG A 50 -3.25 -10.68 -4.59
N ILE A 51 -3.89 -10.34 -3.47
CA ILE A 51 -3.79 -9.01 -2.87
C ILE A 51 -2.83 -9.07 -1.67
N HIS A 52 -1.69 -8.40 -1.79
CA HIS A 52 -0.75 -8.18 -0.70
C HIS A 52 -1.10 -6.86 -0.02
N LEU A 53 -1.46 -6.90 1.28
CA LEU A 53 -1.75 -5.71 2.06
C LEU A 53 -0.53 -5.32 2.92
N LEU A 54 -0.15 -4.05 2.86
CA LEU A 54 0.86 -3.44 3.71
C LEU A 54 0.23 -2.32 4.53
N ARG A 55 0.61 -2.25 5.81
CA ARG A 55 0.41 -1.07 6.64
C ARG A 55 1.75 -0.38 6.84
N VAL A 56 1.82 0.89 6.46
CA VAL A 56 3.04 1.69 6.52
C VAL A 56 2.85 2.89 7.43
N SER A 57 3.90 3.25 8.15
CA SER A 57 4.10 4.61 8.64
C SER A 57 4.74 5.40 7.52
N ALA A 58 4.14 6.52 7.16
CA ALA A 58 4.60 7.42 6.11
C ALA A 58 4.59 8.87 6.59
N GLU A 59 5.28 9.72 5.85
CA GLU A 59 5.31 11.16 6.07
C GLU A 59 5.01 11.85 4.74
N SER A 60 4.12 12.83 4.76
CA SER A 60 3.84 13.65 3.58
C SER A 60 5.02 14.55 3.21
N GLU A 61 4.98 15.14 2.03
CA GLU A 61 5.95 16.17 1.62
C GLU A 61 5.99 17.41 2.55
N SER A 62 4.92 17.68 3.29
CA SER A 62 4.85 18.75 4.29
C SER A 62 5.37 18.33 5.67
N GLY A 63 5.83 17.09 5.84
CA GLY A 63 6.32 16.56 7.10
C GLY A 63 5.25 15.99 8.02
N GLU A 64 4.00 15.85 7.55
CA GLU A 64 2.89 15.34 8.36
C GLU A 64 2.95 13.79 8.43
N PRO A 65 2.99 13.19 9.64
CA PRO A 65 3.00 11.75 9.78
C PRO A 65 1.62 11.15 9.46
N SER A 66 1.61 9.93 8.93
CA SER A 66 0.39 9.15 8.71
C SER A 66 0.64 7.66 8.85
N ILE A 67 -0.38 6.91 9.25
CA ILE A 67 -0.45 5.46 9.05
C ILE A 67 -1.32 5.20 7.83
N ILE A 68 -0.88 4.31 6.95
CA ILE A 68 -1.51 4.11 5.64
C ILE A 68 -1.57 2.60 5.35
N ASP A 69 -2.78 2.10 5.10
CA ASP A 69 -2.99 0.79 4.49
C ASP A 69 -2.99 0.94 2.98
N ILE A 70 -2.10 0.20 2.32
CA ILE A 70 -2.00 0.09 0.86
C ILE A 70 -2.04 -1.38 0.47
N SER A 71 -2.59 -1.67 -0.68
CA SER A 71 -2.57 -3.02 -1.23
C SER A 71 -1.95 -3.05 -2.61
N ARG A 72 -1.25 -4.14 -2.91
CA ARG A 72 -0.72 -4.50 -4.23
C ARG A 72 -1.52 -5.69 -4.76
N ASP A 73 -2.00 -5.57 -5.98
CA ASP A 73 -2.46 -6.72 -6.76
C ASP A 73 -1.28 -7.33 -7.49
N ASP A 74 -0.85 -8.55 -7.13
CA ASP A 74 0.31 -9.20 -7.74
C ASP A 74 0.07 -9.64 -9.19
N ALA A 75 -1.19 -9.73 -9.64
CA ALA A 75 -1.50 -10.08 -11.03
C ALA A 75 -1.25 -8.91 -11.98
N SER A 76 -1.55 -7.68 -11.54
CA SER A 76 -1.44 -6.47 -12.36
C SER A 76 -0.39 -5.47 -11.88
N ASP A 77 0.33 -5.80 -10.81
CA ASP A 77 1.24 -4.90 -10.09
C ASP A 77 0.61 -3.54 -9.70
N ARG A 78 -0.70 -3.57 -9.44
CA ARG A 78 -1.48 -2.34 -9.20
C ARG A 78 -1.52 -2.04 -7.72
N TRP A 79 -1.11 -0.81 -7.36
CA TRP A 79 -1.15 -0.34 -5.99
C TRP A 79 -2.36 0.53 -5.71
N THR A 80 -3.00 0.33 -4.57
CA THR A 80 -4.16 1.11 -4.14
C THR A 80 -4.10 1.52 -2.67
N MET A 81 -4.53 2.74 -2.40
CA MET A 81 -4.85 3.28 -1.08
C MET A 81 -6.10 2.59 -0.52
N ARG A 82 -6.03 2.10 0.72
CA ARG A 82 -7.15 1.42 1.40
C ARG A 82 -7.65 2.19 2.60
N ARG A 83 -6.75 2.79 3.39
CA ARG A 83 -7.10 3.57 4.59
C ARG A 83 -5.93 4.47 5.01
N GLN A 84 -6.23 5.68 5.47
CA GLN A 84 -5.24 6.59 6.06
C GLN A 84 -5.70 7.01 7.47
N TRP A 85 -4.75 7.13 8.38
CA TRP A 85 -4.90 7.75 9.68
C TRP A 85 -3.84 8.84 9.85
N ASN A 86 -4.26 10.01 10.35
CA ASN A 86 -3.42 11.16 10.68
C ASN A 86 -3.48 11.40 12.19
#